data_AF-A0A4U2Z7V7-F1
#
_entry.id   AF-A0A4U2Z7V7-F1
#
_cell.length_a   1.000
_cell.length_b   1.000
_cell.length_c   1.000
_cell.angle_alpha   90.00
_cell.angle_beta   90.00
_cell.angle_gamma   90.00
#
_symmetry.space_group_name_H-M   'P 1'
#
loop_
_entity.id
_entity.type
_entity.pdbx_description
1 polymer ?
#
loop_
_entity_poly.entity_id
_entity_poly.type
_entity_poly.pdbx_seq_one_letter_code
_entity_poly.pdbx_strand_id
1 'polypeptide(L)'
;MNPGDLRHRIEILTNQKAKNELEETIYKFIPVKKLWAAIIPQTGSLQKQVADTILTNVTHKIIVRYNAGKDITKDMRIRYKGHEFEIKYVLNPYFKNETLEIFVQEVLK
;
A
#
# COMPACT_ATOMS: atom_id res chain seq x y z
N MET A 1 10.52 10.22 -13.11
CA MET A 1 9.29 10.53 -12.33
C MET A 1 9.25 12.03 -12.10
N ASN A 2 8.14 12.71 -12.37
CA ASN A 2 8.06 14.14 -12.12
C ASN A 2 7.87 14.38 -10.60
N PRO A 3 8.55 15.36 -9.98
CA PRO A 3 8.41 15.64 -8.55
C PRO A 3 6.97 15.93 -8.13
N GLY A 4 6.17 16.48 -9.06
CA GLY A 4 4.78 16.86 -8.85
C GLY A 4 3.79 15.71 -8.80
N ASP A 5 4.18 14.45 -9.04
CA ASP A 5 3.23 13.33 -9.06
C ASP A 5 2.94 12.79 -7.64
N LEU A 6 3.88 12.95 -6.71
CA LEU A 6 3.76 12.46 -5.33
C LEU A 6 3.03 13.46 -4.42
N ARG A 7 1.73 13.66 -4.67
CA ARG A 7 0.91 14.67 -3.96
C ARG A 7 0.17 14.13 -2.72
N HIS A 8 0.19 12.82 -2.49
CA HIS A 8 -0.61 12.19 -1.46
C HIS A 8 0.28 11.79 -0.29
N ARG A 9 0.01 12.30 0.91
CA ARG A 9 0.74 11.91 2.13
C ARG A 9 0.05 10.70 2.75
N ILE A 10 0.65 9.53 2.60
CA ILE A 10 0.10 8.26 3.08
C ILE A 10 0.76 7.81 4.39
N GLU A 11 0.05 6.99 5.16
CA GLU A 11 0.51 6.36 6.40
C GLU A 11 0.74 4.87 6.17
N ILE A 12 1.90 4.37 6.55
CA ILE A 12 2.21 2.93 6.53
C ILE A 12 1.93 2.38 7.92
N LEU A 13 1.13 1.32 7.99
CA LEU A 13 0.77 0.63 9.21
C LEU A 13 1.41 -0.74 9.25
N THR A 14 1.97 -1.09 10.40
CA THR A 14 2.48 -2.43 10.65
C THR A 14 1.60 -3.13 11.67
N ASN A 15 1.52 -4.46 11.56
CA ASN A 15 0.84 -5.27 12.56
C ASN A 15 1.75 -5.41 13.79
N GLN A 16 1.39 -4.77 14.90
CA GLN A 16 2.11 -4.92 16.17
C GLN A 16 1.26 -5.66 17.19
N LYS A 17 1.95 -6.45 18.00
CA LYS A 17 1.39 -7.05 19.21
C LYS A 17 1.26 -5.96 20.26
N ALA A 18 0.02 -5.64 20.62
CA ALA A 18 -0.29 -4.82 21.77
C ALA A 18 -0.84 -5.72 22.87
N LYS A 19 -0.52 -5.42 24.13
CA LYS A 19 -1.19 -6.04 25.28
C LYS A 19 -2.39 -5.18 25.66
N ASN A 20 -3.56 -5.80 25.81
CA ASN A 20 -4.74 -5.10 26.34
C ASN A 20 -4.70 -5.07 27.88
N GLU A 21 -5.63 -4.35 28.51
CA GLU A 21 -5.77 -4.27 29.98
C GLU A 21 -5.95 -5.64 30.66
N LEU A 22 -6.38 -6.66 29.89
CA LEU A 22 -6.56 -8.05 30.32
C LEU A 22 -5.33 -8.94 30.04
N GLU A 23 -4.16 -8.35 29.75
CA GLU A 23 -2.91 -9.05 29.37
C GLU A 23 -3.00 -9.93 28.10
N GLU A 24 -4.11 -9.87 27.37
CA GLU A 24 -4.27 -10.55 26.09
C GLU A 24 -3.43 -9.89 24.98
N THR A 25 -2.83 -10.73 24.13
CA THR A 25 -2.06 -10.26 22.98
C THR A 25 -3.00 -9.96 21.81
N ILE A 26 -3.29 -8.68 21.60
CA ILE A 26 -4.09 -8.21 20.47
C ILE A 26 -3.18 -7.71 19.34
N TYR A 27 -3.60 -7.97 18.10
CA TYR A 27 -2.92 -7.49 16.90
C TYR A 27 -3.58 -6.19 16.43
N LYS A 28 -2.83 -5.09 16.46
CA LYS A 28 -3.32 -3.78 16.01
C LYS A 28 -2.40 -3.23 14.92
N PHE A 29 -3.01 -2.67 13.89
CA PHE A 29 -2.30 -1.92 12.85
C PHE A 29 -1.99 -0.51 13.36
N ILE A 30 -0.71 -0.25 13.63
CA ILE A 30 -0.22 1.02 14.17
C ILE A 30 0.54 1.76 13.06
N PRO A 31 0.31 3.07 12.85
CA PRO A 31 1.07 3.85 11.88
C PRO A 31 2.53 3.98 12.32
N VAL A 32 3.45 3.58 11.45
CA VAL A 32 4.91 3.58 11.69
C VAL A 32 5.60 4.74 10.99
N LYS A 33 5.23 5.02 9.74
CA LYS A 33 5.84 6.09 8.93
C LYS A 33 4.86 6.75 8.00
N LYS A 34 5.16 8.01 7.64
CA LYS A 34 4.44 8.80 6.64
C LYS A 34 5.34 9.05 5.44
N LEU A 35 4.81 8.90 4.24
CA LEU A 35 5.56 9.16 3.01
C LEU A 35 4.68 9.74 1.90
N TRP A 36 5.32 10.38 0.95
CA TRP A 36 4.66 10.94 -0.22
C TRP A 36 4.49 9.88 -1.31
N ALA A 37 3.28 9.80 -1.85
CA ALA A 37 2.85 8.81 -2.83
C ALA A 37 2.01 9.45 -3.94
N ALA A 38 1.96 8.78 -5.08
CA ALA A 38 0.93 8.97 -6.10
C ALA A 38 -0.07 7.82 -5.97
N ILE A 39 -1.37 8.12 -5.94
CA ILE A 39 -2.42 7.10 -5.86
C ILE A 39 -3.15 7.10 -7.19
N ILE A 40 -3.11 5.96 -7.89
CA ILE A 40 -3.68 5.79 -9.23
C ILE A 40 -4.77 4.71 -9.15
N PRO A 41 -6.06 5.07 -9.31
CA PRO A 41 -7.13 4.08 -9.31
C PRO A 41 -6.98 3.14 -10.51
N GLN A 42 -7.23 1.85 -10.31
CA GLN A 42 -7.26 0.84 -11.36
C GLN A 42 -8.72 0.62 -11.77
N THR A 43 -9.31 1.57 -12.51
CA THR A 43 -10.69 1.46 -13.01
C THR A 43 -10.79 0.40 -14.12
N GLY A 44 -11.98 -0.22 -14.26
CA GLY A 44 -12.25 -1.50 -14.93
C GLY A 44 -11.92 -1.69 -16.42
N SER A 45 -11.19 -0.80 -17.10
CA SER A 45 -10.66 -1.08 -18.44
C SER A 45 -9.46 -2.05 -18.40
N LEU A 46 -8.70 -2.10 -17.30
CA LEU A 46 -7.61 -3.08 -17.08
C LEU A 46 -8.11 -4.42 -16.50
N GLN A 47 -9.26 -4.45 -15.82
CA GLN A 47 -9.83 -5.68 -15.25
C GLN A 47 -10.42 -6.61 -16.32
N LYS A 48 -10.79 -6.10 -17.51
CA LYS A 48 -11.44 -6.90 -18.56
C LYS A 48 -10.50 -7.80 -19.35
N GLN A 49 -9.19 -7.66 -19.22
CA GLN A 49 -8.25 -8.30 -20.15
C GLN A 49 -7.34 -9.39 -19.59
N VAL A 50 -7.37 -9.70 -18.29
CA VAL A 50 -6.46 -10.71 -17.75
C VAL A 50 -7.18 -11.68 -16.82
N ALA A 51 -7.30 -12.92 -17.28
CA ALA A 51 -7.75 -14.09 -16.54
C ALA A 51 -6.69 -14.56 -15.51
N ASP A 52 -6.00 -13.63 -14.86
CA ASP A 52 -5.09 -13.91 -13.75
C ASP A 52 -5.74 -13.46 -12.44
N THR A 53 -6.05 -14.43 -11.60
CA THR A 53 -6.78 -14.30 -10.31
C THR A 53 -6.16 -13.32 -9.31
N ILE A 54 -4.90 -12.92 -9.50
CA ILE A 54 -4.17 -12.00 -8.61
C ILE A 54 -4.46 -10.52 -8.96
N LEU A 55 -4.64 -10.20 -10.25
CA LEU A 55 -4.90 -8.82 -10.71
C LEU A 55 -6.35 -8.40 -10.47
N THR A 56 -7.27 -9.34 -10.28
CA THR A 56 -8.70 -9.09 -10.22
C THR A 56 -9.11 -8.26 -8.99
N ASN A 57 -8.32 -8.31 -7.91
CA ASN A 57 -8.65 -7.65 -6.64
C ASN A 57 -7.84 -6.38 -6.35
N VAL A 58 -7.06 -5.86 -7.31
CA VAL A 58 -6.34 -4.60 -7.11
C VAL A 58 -7.25 -3.42 -7.43
N THR A 59 -7.43 -2.54 -6.45
CA THR A 59 -8.23 -1.31 -6.59
C THR A 59 -7.39 -0.10 -6.98
N HIS A 60 -6.16 -0.02 -6.46
CA HIS A 60 -5.29 1.14 -6.63
C HIS A 60 -3.83 0.71 -6.80
N LYS A 61 -3.09 1.50 -7.57
CA LYS A 61 -1.64 1.46 -7.64
C LYS A 61 -1.09 2.69 -6.93
N ILE A 62 -0.30 2.45 -5.88
CA ILE A 62 0.36 3.47 -5.08
C ILE A 62 1.83 3.51 -5.46
N ILE A 63 2.30 4.63 -6.00
CA ILE A 63 3.70 4.81 -6.41
C ILE A 63 4.42 5.64 -5.36
N VAL A 64 5.59 5.16 -4.92
CA VAL A 64 6.43 5.81 -3.91
C VAL A 64 7.88 5.86 -4.37
N ARG A 65 8.70 6.72 -3.75
CA ARG A 65 10.16 6.69 -3.96
C ARG A 65 10.74 5.40 -3.40
N TYR A 66 11.69 4.79 -4.10
CA TYR A 66 12.31 3.53 -3.68
C TYR A 66 12.87 3.58 -2.26
N ASN A 67 13.71 4.57 -1.96
CA ASN A 67 14.33 4.71 -0.63
C ASN A 67 13.33 4.87 0.51
N ALA A 68 12.16 5.47 0.26
CA ALA A 68 11.12 5.65 1.27
C ALA A 68 10.25 4.38 1.45
N GLY A 69 10.08 3.61 0.37
CA GLY A 69 9.20 2.44 0.31
C GLY A 69 9.90 1.09 0.44
N LYS A 70 11.23 1.02 0.45
CA LYS A 70 11.98 -0.25 0.46
C LYS A 70 11.65 -1.19 1.62
N ASP A 71 11.21 -0.66 2.76
CA ASP A 71 10.84 -1.45 3.94
C ASP A 71 9.35 -1.88 3.92
N ILE A 72 8.61 -1.55 2.86
CA ILE A 72 7.18 -1.90 2.75
C ILE A 72 7.06 -3.37 2.34
N THR A 73 6.38 -4.16 3.16
CA THR A 73 6.10 -5.57 2.92
C THR A 73 4.60 -5.83 2.79
N LYS A 74 4.22 -7.02 2.33
CA LYS A 74 2.80 -7.41 2.14
C LYS A 74 2.00 -7.46 3.45
N ASP A 75 2.67 -7.70 4.58
CA ASP A 75 2.04 -7.76 5.90
C ASP A 75 1.64 -6.38 6.44
N MET A 76 2.07 -5.31 5.78
CA MET A 76 1.73 -3.94 6.12
C MET A 76 0.43 -3.50 5.45
N ARG A 77 -0.16 -2.42 5.99
CA ARG A 77 -1.29 -1.72 5.37
C ARG A 77 -0.93 -0.28 5.06
N ILE A 78 -1.67 0.33 4.16
CA ILE A 78 -1.55 1.74 3.82
C ILE A 78 -2.84 2.44 4.21
N ARG A 79 -2.75 3.64 4.79
CA ARG A 79 -3.92 4.48 5.09
C ARG A 79 -3.77 5.85 4.45
N TYR A 80 -4.87 6.34 3.89
CA TYR A 80 -4.96 7.68 3.33
C TYR A 80 -6.37 8.24 3.51
N LYS A 81 -6.50 9.41 4.16
CA LYS A 81 -7.79 10.09 4.38
C LYS A 81 -8.92 9.21 4.93
N GLY A 82 -8.60 8.27 5.82
CA GLY A 82 -9.57 7.35 6.41
C GLY A 82 -9.79 6.04 5.63
N HIS A 83 -9.32 5.96 4.38
CA HIS A 83 -9.31 4.73 3.60
C HIS A 83 -8.13 3.85 4.01
N GLU A 84 -8.36 2.55 4.19
CA GLU A 84 -7.32 1.56 4.46
C GLU A 84 -7.16 0.63 3.27
N PHE A 85 -5.91 0.34 2.94
CA PHE A 85 -5.53 -0.48 1.81
C PHE A 85 -4.65 -1.64 2.27
N GLU A 86 -4.99 -2.84 1.81
CA GLU A 86 -4.21 -4.05 1.96
C GLU A 86 -3.22 -4.18 0.80
N ILE A 87 -1.96 -4.50 1.10
CA ILE A 87 -0.91 -4.62 0.10
C ILE A 87 -0.95 -6.03 -0.50
N LYS A 88 -1.20 -6.13 -1.82
CA LYS A 88 -1.20 -7.41 -2.53
C LYS A 88 0.20 -7.76 -3.03
N TYR A 89 0.89 -6.79 -3.63
CA TYR A 89 2.28 -6.94 -4.02
C TYR A 89 2.98 -5.60 -4.21
N VAL A 90 4.31 -5.65 -4.12
CA VAL A 90 5.22 -4.53 -4.34
C VAL A 90 6.11 -4.88 -5.53
N LEU A 91 6.23 -3.96 -6.48
CA LEU A 91 7.01 -4.10 -7.69
C LEU A 91 8.09 -3.01 -7.72
N ASN A 92 9.30 -3.39 -8.10
CA ASN A 92 10.39 -2.48 -8.44
C ASN A 92 10.51 -2.44 -9.97
N PRO A 93 9.96 -1.42 -10.66
CA PRO A 93 9.92 -1.39 -12.11
C PRO A 93 11.32 -1.47 -12.72
N TYR A 94 11.55 -2.48 -13.56
CA TYR A 94 12.83 -2.73 -14.23
C TYR A 94 14.04 -2.84 -13.28
N PHE A 95 13.81 -3.07 -11.98
CA PHE A 95 14.84 -3.07 -10.93
C PHE A 95 15.75 -1.82 -10.90
N LYS A 96 15.23 -0.67 -11.35
CA LYS A 96 16.00 0.59 -11.42
C LYS A 96 16.21 1.26 -10.07
N ASN A 97 15.49 0.84 -9.02
CA ASN A 97 15.58 1.40 -7.66
C ASN A 97 15.26 2.89 -7.57
N GLU A 98 14.42 3.41 -8.47
CA GLU A 98 13.97 4.81 -8.45
C GLU A 98 12.62 4.94 -7.73
N THR A 99 11.69 4.05 -8.07
CA THR A 99 10.32 4.03 -7.55
C THR A 99 9.92 2.61 -7.16
N LEU A 100 8.89 2.52 -6.33
CA LEU A 100 8.19 1.28 -6.05
C LEU A 100 6.72 1.47 -6.40
N GLU A 101 6.18 0.50 -7.12
CA GLU A 101 4.76 0.40 -7.42
C GLU A 101 4.13 -0.61 -6.47
N ILE A 102 3.20 -0.15 -5.65
CA ILE A 102 2.53 -0.94 -4.64
C ILE A 102 1.09 -1.12 -5.08
N PHE A 103 0.70 -2.36 -5.33
CA PHE A 103 -0.63 -2.70 -5.78
C PHE A 103 -1.47 -3.09 -4.57
N VAL A 104 -2.58 -2.40 -4.39
CA VAL A 104 -3.37 -2.50 -3.16
C VAL A 104 -4.85 -2.71 -3.42
N GLN A 105 -5.49 -3.37 -2.47
CA GLN A 105 -6.93 -3.52 -2.39
C GLN A 105 -7.47 -2.65 -1.26
N GLU A 106 -8.49 -1.85 -1.55
CA GLU A 106 -9.19 -1.10 -0.53
C GLU A 106 -10.01 -2.04 0.36
N VAL A 107 -9.87 -1.88 1.68
CA VAL A 107 -10.62 -2.63 2.67
C VAL A 107 -11.80 -1.78 3.10
N LEU A 108 -13.01 -2.17 2.67
CA LEU A 108 -14.25 -1.58 3.16
C LEU A 108 -14.43 -2.01 4.63
N LYS A 109 -14.58 -1.04 5.52
CA LYS A 109 -14.95 -1.26 6.92
C LYS A 109 -16.46 -1.19 7.09
#